data_AF-A0A2E7I3J1-F1
#
_entry.id   AF-A0A2E7I3J1-F1
#
_cell.length_a   1.000
_cell.length_b   1.000
_cell.length_c   1.000
_cell.angle_alpha   90.00
_cell.angle_beta   90.00
_cell.angle_gamma   90.00
#
_symmetry.space_group_name_H-M   'P 1'
#
loop_
_entity.id
_entity.type
_entity.pdbx_description
1 polymer ?
#
loop_
_entity_poly.entity_id
_entity_poly.type
_entity_poly.pdbx_seq_one_letter_code
_entity_poly.pdbx_strand_id
1 'polypeptide(L)'
;MYRSLQIGGLGALALGIIVGVFLVFRTPEPMDSSVEITRAQEPMARPEKPKSASEDVKEPAAASPSSTRLLTGPDFDVVRVDKDGNVVIAGRAAPGCTIIVNDGDTEFGRAIANDAGQWVLAPEGSLKPGTRELTLVSKCEGAALLKGDRVIALVVPERESTSNALAVAVPDEGEVEVLQRPGASPPIEKIEYDELGRTTLSGVAAPDATLRIYLDNRLVGTTGTDGDGNWALTLRDEIRPGKYTLRLDQIHSDGTVVARSELPFMRAEPPKNIPEGGAVIIQPGDHLWGIARKRYGSGFQFTVIYEANKDQIRDPDLIYPGQVFTLPSGD
;
A
#
# COMPACT_ATOMS: atom_id res chain seq x y z
N MET A 1 -14.47 25.03 -49.11
CA MET A 1 -15.20 26.01 -48.28
C MET A 1 -16.62 26.12 -48.81
N TYR A 2 -17.60 25.55 -48.13
CA TYR A 2 -19.02 25.69 -48.45
C TYR A 2 -19.76 25.99 -47.14
N ARG A 3 -20.38 27.17 -47.04
CA ARG A 3 -21.42 27.56 -46.07
C ARG A 3 -22.61 27.98 -46.97
N SER A 4 -23.86 27.61 -46.73
CA SER A 4 -24.77 28.04 -45.65
C SER A 4 -26.05 27.18 -45.75
N LEU A 5 -26.59 26.54 -44.70
CA LEU A 5 -27.66 26.99 -43.77
C LEU A 5 -28.90 27.60 -44.47
N GLN A 6 -30.19 27.30 -44.18
CA GLN A 6 -30.96 26.25 -43.47
C GLN A 6 -32.47 26.49 -43.78
N ILE A 7 -33.34 25.70 -43.13
CA ILE A 7 -34.82 25.78 -42.96
C ILE A 7 -35.56 24.88 -43.96
N GLY A 8 -36.42 23.93 -43.58
CA GLY A 8 -37.00 23.54 -42.30
C GLY A 8 -38.40 22.98 -42.55
N GLY A 9 -38.78 21.90 -41.87
CA GLY A 9 -40.18 21.58 -41.61
C GLY A 9 -40.73 20.24 -42.15
N LEU A 10 -41.54 19.63 -41.26
CA LEU A 10 -42.58 18.61 -41.44
C LEU A 10 -42.20 17.13 -41.58
N GLY A 11 -42.90 16.30 -40.80
CA GLY A 11 -43.10 14.89 -41.12
C GLY A 11 -43.39 13.99 -39.94
N ALA A 12 -44.56 14.13 -39.32
CA ALA A 12 -45.11 13.12 -38.40
C ALA A 12 -45.41 11.81 -39.14
N LEU A 13 -45.20 10.66 -38.49
CA LEU A 13 -45.91 9.43 -38.84
C LEU A 13 -46.11 8.55 -37.62
N ALA A 14 -47.39 8.31 -37.33
CA ALA A 14 -47.92 7.43 -36.30
C ALA A 14 -48.36 6.10 -36.93
N LEU A 15 -48.28 5.01 -36.15
CA LEU A 15 -49.10 3.79 -36.21
C LEU A 15 -48.92 3.15 -34.82
N GLY A 16 -49.90 2.95 -33.93
CA GLY A 16 -51.18 2.25 -34.09
C GLY A 16 -50.90 0.73 -34.12
N ILE A 17 -51.47 -0.19 -33.33
CA ILE A 17 -52.73 -0.35 -32.56
C ILE A 17 -52.51 -1.61 -31.65
N ILE A 18 -53.12 -1.83 -30.46
CA ILE A 18 -54.25 -2.79 -30.20
C ILE A 18 -54.34 -3.05 -28.66
N VAL A 19 -55.41 -2.59 -27.99
CA VAL A 19 -56.61 -3.30 -27.45
C VAL A 19 -56.41 -3.95 -26.06
N GLY A 20 -57.38 -3.69 -25.17
CA GLY A 20 -57.88 -4.72 -24.25
C GLY A 20 -57.88 -4.36 -22.77
N VAL A 21 -59.03 -3.88 -22.29
CA VAL A 21 -59.39 -3.62 -20.89
C VAL A 21 -59.41 -4.90 -20.05
N PHE A 22 -59.20 -4.75 -18.72
CA PHE A 22 -59.90 -5.41 -17.59
C PHE A 22 -58.94 -6.04 -16.56
N LEU A 23 -58.91 -5.49 -15.33
CA LEU A 23 -59.15 -6.22 -14.08
C LEU A 23 -58.95 -5.29 -12.85
N VAL A 24 -60.06 -5.08 -12.14
CA VAL A 24 -60.16 -4.52 -10.79
C VAL A 24 -60.00 -5.67 -9.80
N PHE A 25 -59.02 -5.62 -8.88
CA PHE A 25 -59.02 -6.38 -7.62
C PHE A 25 -58.17 -5.64 -6.58
N ARG A 26 -58.80 -4.87 -5.68
CA ARG A 26 -59.17 -5.19 -4.28
C ARG A 26 -57.96 -5.39 -3.35
N THR A 27 -57.79 -4.41 -2.45
CA THR A 27 -57.00 -4.42 -1.22
C THR A 27 -57.38 -5.58 -0.29
N PRO A 28 -56.43 -6.27 0.36
CA PRO A 28 -56.74 -7.14 1.48
C PRO A 28 -56.88 -6.35 2.79
N GLU A 29 -58.00 -6.55 3.47
CA GLU A 29 -58.32 -6.06 4.82
C GLU A 29 -57.75 -6.97 5.93
N PRO A 30 -57.78 -6.52 7.21
CA PRO A 30 -56.90 -6.99 8.28
C PRO A 30 -57.46 -8.20 9.04
N MET A 31 -56.59 -8.90 9.78
CA MET A 31 -57.01 -9.88 10.79
C MET A 31 -56.94 -9.25 12.17
N ASP A 32 -58.10 -9.10 12.81
CA ASP A 32 -58.27 -8.86 14.24
C ASP A 32 -58.98 -10.09 14.84
N SER A 33 -58.49 -10.59 15.98
CA SER A 33 -59.34 -11.09 17.07
C SER A 33 -58.48 -11.50 18.28
N SER A 34 -58.33 -10.55 19.21
CA SER A 34 -58.63 -10.64 20.66
C SER A 34 -58.70 -12.01 21.36
N VAL A 35 -58.02 -12.17 22.51
CA VAL A 35 -58.62 -12.63 23.81
C VAL A 35 -57.81 -12.11 25.02
N GLU A 36 -58.58 -11.54 25.95
CA GLU A 36 -58.41 -11.21 27.38
C GLU A 36 -57.22 -11.72 28.21
N ILE A 37 -56.72 -10.78 29.02
CA ILE A 37 -55.77 -10.94 30.11
C ILE A 37 -56.51 -11.41 31.38
N THR A 38 -56.19 -12.60 31.87
CA THR A 38 -56.41 -12.96 33.29
C THR A 38 -55.13 -12.71 34.08
N ARG A 39 -55.24 -11.81 35.06
CA ARG A 39 -54.21 -11.43 36.04
C ARG A 39 -54.22 -12.41 37.22
N ALA A 40 -53.06 -12.97 37.53
CA ALA A 40 -52.70 -13.39 38.90
C ALA A 40 -51.17 -13.29 39.09
N GLN A 41 -50.74 -12.18 39.71
CA GLN A 41 -49.51 -12.07 40.52
C GLN A 41 -49.70 -12.97 41.78
N GLU A 42 -48.73 -13.62 42.43
CA GLU A 42 -47.32 -13.37 42.78
C GLU A 42 -46.83 -14.63 43.56
N PRO A 43 -45.59 -14.73 44.12
CA PRO A 43 -44.35 -14.02 43.86
C PRO A 43 -43.16 -14.99 43.65
N MET A 44 -42.15 -14.63 42.85
CA MET A 44 -40.80 -15.14 43.11
C MET A 44 -39.74 -14.26 42.46
N ALA A 45 -38.85 -13.75 43.31
CA ALA A 45 -37.51 -13.23 43.06
C ALA A 45 -37.31 -12.32 41.83
N ARG A 46 -37.10 -11.03 42.10
CA ARG A 46 -36.46 -10.08 41.18
C ARG A 46 -35.08 -10.63 40.75
N PRO A 47 -34.84 -10.99 39.47
CA PRO A 47 -33.49 -10.98 38.96
C PRO A 47 -33.15 -9.52 38.69
N GLU A 48 -32.00 -9.09 39.21
CA GLU A 48 -31.43 -7.79 38.91
C GLU A 48 -31.38 -7.54 37.41
N LYS A 49 -31.70 -6.30 37.03
CA LYS A 49 -31.40 -5.72 35.73
C LYS A 49 -29.95 -6.09 35.37
N PRO A 50 -29.65 -6.62 34.17
CA PRO A 50 -28.27 -6.72 33.73
C PRO A 50 -27.67 -5.32 33.79
N LYS A 51 -26.71 -5.17 34.69
CA LYS A 51 -25.82 -4.01 34.78
C LYS A 51 -25.27 -3.78 33.39
N SER A 52 -25.49 -2.58 32.86
CA SER A 52 -24.77 -2.07 31.69
C SER A 52 -23.28 -2.14 32.03
N ALA A 53 -22.65 -3.25 31.67
CA ALA A 53 -21.21 -3.36 31.59
C ALA A 53 -20.82 -2.56 30.36
N SER A 54 -20.45 -1.30 30.60
CA SER A 54 -19.45 -0.66 29.77
C SER A 54 -18.20 -1.52 29.89
N GLU A 55 -18.06 -2.51 29.00
CA GLU A 55 -16.75 -3.06 28.72
C GLU A 55 -15.99 -1.98 27.98
N ASP A 56 -15.04 -1.40 28.72
CA ASP A 56 -13.97 -0.55 28.24
C ASP A 56 -13.53 -0.97 26.83
N VAL A 57 -13.84 -0.12 25.85
CA VAL A 57 -13.00 -0.04 24.65
C VAL A 57 -11.67 0.46 25.15
N LYS A 58 -10.78 -0.47 25.49
CA LYS A 58 -9.38 -0.20 25.75
C LYS A 58 -8.82 0.38 24.46
N GLU A 59 -8.74 1.70 24.43
CA GLU A 59 -7.98 2.47 23.47
C GLU A 59 -6.63 1.77 23.25
N PRO A 60 -6.17 1.60 22.00
CA PRO A 60 -4.90 0.94 21.73
C PRO A 60 -3.86 1.62 22.60
N ALA A 61 -3.21 0.84 23.47
CA ALA A 61 -2.20 1.34 24.38
C ALA A 61 -1.24 2.22 23.60
N ALA A 62 -1.30 3.53 23.85
CA ALA A 62 -0.30 4.47 23.44
C ALA A 62 1.05 3.85 23.79
N ALA A 63 1.89 3.66 22.78
CA ALA A 63 3.28 3.31 23.00
C ALA A 63 3.84 4.32 24.01
N SER A 64 4.42 3.81 25.10
CA SER A 64 4.93 4.59 26.23
C SER A 64 5.64 5.87 25.74
N PRO A 65 5.27 7.06 26.21
CA PRO A 65 6.02 8.25 25.83
C PRO A 65 7.43 8.14 26.40
N SER A 66 8.39 8.15 25.49
CA SER A 66 9.81 8.35 25.73
C SER A 66 10.03 9.47 26.75
N SER A 67 10.93 9.19 27.69
CA SER A 67 11.76 10.14 28.46
C SER A 67 11.18 11.56 28.59
N THR A 68 10.70 11.92 29.77
CA THR A 68 10.37 13.31 30.14
C THR A 68 11.66 14.15 30.14
N ARG A 69 12.15 14.51 28.96
CA ARG A 69 13.19 15.53 28.77
C ARG A 69 12.53 16.86 29.09
N LEU A 70 13.09 17.62 30.03
CA LEU A 70 12.71 19.02 30.23
C LEU A 70 13.01 19.76 28.91
N LEU A 71 11.95 20.12 28.18
CA LEU A 71 12.06 20.85 26.94
C LEU A 71 12.52 22.28 27.24
N THR A 72 13.73 22.63 26.83
CA THR A 72 14.26 24.00 26.85
C THR A 72 13.90 24.78 25.59
N GLY A 73 13.34 24.10 24.59
CA GLY A 73 12.93 24.62 23.29
C GLY A 73 12.12 23.57 22.52
N PRO A 74 11.80 23.81 21.24
CA PRO A 74 11.17 22.82 20.39
C PRO A 74 12.14 21.68 20.09
N ASP A 75 11.58 20.49 19.88
CA ASP A 75 12.37 19.29 19.68
C ASP A 75 11.84 18.38 18.56
N PHE A 76 12.74 17.67 17.89
CA PHE A 76 12.43 16.60 16.95
C PHE A 76 12.29 15.25 17.68
N ASP A 77 11.24 14.50 17.36
CA ASP A 77 11.10 13.10 17.74
C ASP A 77 11.26 12.17 16.53
N VAL A 78 10.63 12.52 15.41
CA VAL A 78 10.62 11.68 14.20
C VAL A 78 10.83 12.56 12.98
N VAL A 79 11.74 12.13 12.10
CA VAL A 79 11.91 12.69 10.76
C VAL A 79 11.93 11.53 9.78
N ARG A 80 10.95 11.49 8.88
CA ARG A 80 10.90 10.50 7.80
C ARG A 80 10.92 11.20 6.46
N VAL A 81 11.77 10.73 5.57
CA VAL A 81 11.93 11.27 4.21
C VAL A 81 11.92 10.13 3.21
N ASP A 82 11.04 10.17 2.22
CA ASP A 82 11.04 9.19 1.14
C ASP A 82 12.05 9.54 0.04
N LYS A 83 12.18 8.65 -0.96
CA LYS A 83 13.10 8.85 -2.10
C LYS A 83 12.76 10.07 -2.97
N ASP A 84 11.52 10.56 -2.92
CA ASP A 84 11.06 11.71 -3.72
C ASP A 84 11.22 13.04 -2.94
N GLY A 85 11.72 12.95 -1.71
CA GLY A 85 11.95 14.07 -0.81
C GLY A 85 10.71 14.51 -0.04
N ASN A 86 9.61 13.75 -0.05
CA ASN A 86 8.46 14.06 0.79
C ASN A 86 8.79 13.77 2.24
N VAL A 87 8.33 14.62 3.14
CA VAL A 87 8.75 14.59 4.55
C VAL A 87 7.55 14.54 5.48
N VAL A 88 7.66 13.71 6.52
CA VAL A 88 6.84 13.82 7.74
C VAL A 88 7.77 14.10 8.91
N ILE A 89 7.49 15.18 9.63
CA ILE A 89 8.25 15.62 10.80
C ILE A 89 7.32 15.65 11.99
N ALA A 90 7.73 15.07 13.10
CA ALA A 90 7.01 15.15 14.36
C ALA A 90 7.96 15.44 15.52
N GLY A 91 7.41 16.00 16.58
CA GLY A 91 8.20 16.36 17.74
C GLY A 91 7.38 16.93 18.88
N ARG A 92 8.10 17.57 19.81
CA ARG A 92 7.54 18.16 21.02
C ARG A 92 7.93 19.62 21.16
N ALA A 93 7.09 20.41 21.82
CA ALA A 93 7.33 21.81 22.17
C ALA A 93 6.34 22.26 23.25
N ALA A 94 6.46 23.50 23.71
CA ALA A 94 5.46 24.08 24.62
C ALA A 94 4.07 24.13 23.93
N PRO A 95 2.99 23.74 24.63
CA PRO A 95 1.63 23.75 24.07
C PRO A 95 1.19 25.10 23.49
N GLY A 96 0.49 25.07 22.36
CA GLY A 96 -0.04 26.26 21.67
C GLY A 96 1.01 27.07 20.90
N CYS A 97 2.30 26.74 21.01
CA CYS A 97 3.34 27.45 20.27
C CYS A 97 3.38 27.02 18.80
N THR A 98 3.66 27.97 17.91
CA THR A 98 3.95 27.69 16.50
C THR A 98 5.39 27.24 16.36
N ILE A 99 5.59 26.09 15.73
CA ILE A 99 6.89 25.48 15.43
C ILE A 99 7.19 25.72 13.96
N ILE A 100 8.32 26.37 13.71
CA ILE A 100 8.82 26.70 12.39
C ILE A 100 9.98 25.74 12.11
N VAL A 101 9.88 24.98 11.03
CA VAL A 101 10.94 24.11 10.53
C VAL A 101 11.65 24.84 9.40
N ASN A 102 12.95 25.07 9.55
CA ASN A 102 13.78 25.67 8.51
C ASN A 102 14.65 24.60 7.85
N ASP A 103 14.89 24.78 6.56
CA ASP A 103 15.85 24.05 5.73
C ASP A 103 16.97 25.03 5.34
N GLY A 104 18.10 24.91 6.05
CA GLY A 104 19.08 26.00 6.15
C GLY A 104 18.41 27.26 6.72
N ASP A 105 18.52 28.37 5.98
CA ASP A 105 17.95 29.68 6.37
C ASP A 105 16.51 29.90 5.86
N THR A 106 15.93 28.94 5.13
CA THR A 106 14.60 29.09 4.52
C THR A 106 13.53 28.35 5.32
N GLU A 107 12.40 29.00 5.60
CA GLU A 107 11.26 28.31 6.21
C GLU A 107 10.73 27.23 5.24
N PHE A 108 10.80 25.98 5.69
CA PHE A 108 10.26 24.83 4.95
C PHE A 108 8.79 24.59 5.27
N GLY A 109 8.39 24.83 6.52
CA GLY A 109 7.00 24.76 6.94
C GLY A 109 6.80 25.02 8.42
N ARG A 110 5.55 24.97 8.88
CA ARG A 110 5.19 25.23 10.27
C ARG A 110 4.00 24.39 10.74
N ALA A 111 4.00 24.08 12.04
CA ALA A 111 2.92 23.36 12.73
C ALA A 111 2.64 24.03 14.09
N ILE A 112 1.50 23.72 14.71
CA ILE A 112 1.17 24.18 16.07
C ILE A 112 1.26 22.99 17.01
N ALA A 113 1.91 23.17 18.16
CA ALA A 113 1.91 22.16 19.21
C ALA A 113 0.55 22.10 19.90
N ASN A 114 -0.02 20.90 20.02
CA ASN A 114 -1.28 20.68 20.70
C ASN A 114 -1.18 20.88 22.22
N ASP A 115 -2.27 20.69 22.95
CA ASP A 115 -2.33 20.85 24.41
C ASP A 115 -1.38 19.91 25.17
N ALA A 116 -1.01 18.77 24.56
CA ALA A 116 -0.01 17.83 25.08
C ALA A 116 1.43 18.19 24.68
N GLY A 117 1.63 19.29 23.95
CA GLY A 117 2.93 19.75 23.46
C GLY A 117 3.45 18.98 22.25
N GLN A 118 2.64 18.17 21.59
CA GLN A 118 3.03 17.39 20.41
C GLN A 118 2.68 18.14 19.13
N TRP A 119 3.51 17.99 18.10
CA TRP A 119 3.26 18.58 16.78
C TRP A 119 3.65 17.62 15.65
N VAL A 120 2.97 17.78 14.51
CA VAL A 120 3.24 17.04 13.27
C VAL A 120 3.18 18.02 12.09
N LEU A 121 4.14 17.91 11.19
CA LEU A 121 4.23 18.66 9.94
C LEU A 121 4.38 17.68 8.76
N ALA A 122 3.48 17.79 7.79
CA ALA A 122 3.55 17.11 6.50
C ALA A 122 3.32 18.17 5.40
N PRO A 123 4.37 18.83 4.90
CA PRO A 123 4.25 19.90 3.92
C PRO A 123 3.91 19.34 2.53
N GLU A 124 3.22 20.13 1.71
CA GLU A 124 2.89 19.73 0.32
C GLU A 124 4.12 19.75 -0.62
N GLY A 125 5.22 20.40 -0.22
CA GLY A 125 6.46 20.46 -0.98
C GLY A 125 7.48 19.41 -0.54
N SER A 126 8.27 18.91 -1.50
CA SER A 126 9.38 18.01 -1.22
C SER A 126 10.70 18.76 -1.04
N LEU A 127 11.60 18.17 -0.25
CA LEU A 127 12.99 18.61 -0.17
C LEU A 127 13.69 18.34 -1.51
N LYS A 128 14.54 19.26 -1.92
CA LYS A 128 15.40 19.06 -3.10
C LYS A 128 16.48 18.01 -2.78
N PRO A 129 16.96 17.24 -3.78
CA PRO A 129 18.13 16.39 -3.62
C PRO A 129 19.35 17.13 -3.07
N GLY A 130 20.20 16.39 -2.37
CA GLY A 130 21.45 16.88 -1.77
C GLY A 130 21.47 16.85 -0.24
N THR A 131 22.57 17.35 0.31
CA THR A 131 22.74 17.52 1.76
C THR A 131 21.92 18.70 2.26
N ARG A 132 21.19 18.49 3.36
CA ARG A 132 20.27 19.49 3.93
C ARG A 132 20.39 19.51 5.45
N GLU A 133 20.03 20.63 6.05
CA GLU A 133 20.02 20.81 7.50
C GLU A 133 18.66 21.34 7.93
N LEU A 134 17.97 20.60 8.81
CA LEU A 134 16.72 21.07 9.40
C LEU A 134 16.95 21.59 10.82
N THR A 135 16.37 22.75 11.11
CA THR A 135 16.38 23.37 12.44
C THR A 135 14.97 23.75 12.87
N LEU A 136 14.76 23.84 14.18
CA LEU A 136 13.48 24.27 14.76
C LEU A 136 13.60 25.64 15.43
N VAL A 137 12.56 26.44 15.24
CA VAL A 137 12.29 27.64 16.03
C VAL A 137 10.85 27.57 16.53
N SER A 138 10.63 27.82 17.82
CA SER A 138 9.30 27.97 18.39
C SER A 138 8.99 29.44 18.63
N LYS A 139 7.75 29.81 18.30
CA LYS A 139 7.17 31.13 18.56
C LYS A 139 5.91 30.96 19.39
N CYS A 140 5.97 31.39 20.63
CA CYS A 140 4.83 31.46 21.54
C CYS A 140 4.39 32.92 21.69
N GLU A 141 3.09 33.15 21.93
CA GLU A 141 2.58 34.50 22.11
C GLU A 141 3.23 35.19 23.33
N GLY A 142 3.71 36.42 23.15
CA GLY A 142 4.35 37.21 24.21
C GLY A 142 5.72 36.70 24.69
N ALA A 143 6.26 35.62 24.11
CA ALA A 143 7.56 35.06 24.46
C ALA A 143 8.63 35.37 23.40
N ALA A 144 9.89 35.30 23.82
CA ALA A 144 11.02 35.31 22.89
C ALA A 144 11.03 34.01 22.05
N LEU A 145 11.62 34.08 20.85
CA LEU A 145 11.82 32.88 20.03
C LEU A 145 12.81 31.93 20.71
N LEU A 146 12.46 30.65 20.77
CA LEU A 146 13.36 29.60 21.27
C LEU A 146 13.78 28.70 20.12
N LYS A 147 15.08 28.43 20.03
CA LYS A 147 15.66 27.48 19.06
C LYS A 147 15.68 26.06 19.66
N GLY A 148 15.59 25.06 18.80
CA GLY A 148 15.84 23.67 19.19
C GLY A 148 17.32 23.43 19.51
N ASP A 149 17.59 22.35 20.25
CA ASP A 149 18.92 21.97 20.74
C ASP A 149 19.65 20.95 19.84
N ARG A 150 19.10 20.68 18.65
CA ARG A 150 19.68 19.76 17.68
C ARG A 150 19.35 20.15 16.24
N VAL A 151 20.26 19.78 15.36
CA VAL A 151 20.14 19.91 13.91
C VAL A 151 19.90 18.54 13.32
N ILE A 152 19.02 18.44 12.32
CA ILE A 152 18.88 17.22 11.54
C ILE A 152 19.70 17.38 10.26
N ALA A 153 20.76 16.59 10.13
CA ALA A 153 21.49 16.45 8.88
C ALA A 153 20.79 15.41 8.00
N LEU A 154 20.37 15.82 6.80
CA LEU A 154 19.73 14.93 5.83
C LEU A 154 20.57 14.81 4.56
N VAL A 155 20.51 13.63 3.96
CA VAL A 155 20.96 13.41 2.59
C VAL A 155 19.77 12.91 1.80
N VAL A 156 19.23 13.78 0.95
CA VAL A 156 18.13 13.44 0.03
C VAL A 156 18.74 12.95 -1.29
N PRO A 157 18.40 11.74 -1.75
CA PRO A 157 18.97 11.18 -2.98
C PRO A 157 18.47 11.90 -4.23
N GLU A 158 19.16 11.71 -5.35
CA GLU A 158 18.63 12.09 -6.67
C GLU A 158 17.38 11.27 -7.01
N ARG A 159 16.41 11.84 -7.73
CA ARG A 159 15.05 11.24 -7.91
C ARG A 159 15.02 9.88 -8.60
N GLU A 160 16.06 9.55 -9.36
CA GLU A 160 16.21 8.26 -10.05
C GLU A 160 16.99 7.23 -9.22
N SER A 161 17.37 7.56 -7.99
CA SER A 161 18.12 6.66 -7.11
C SER A 161 17.21 5.59 -6.50
N THR A 162 17.76 4.40 -6.33
CA THR A 162 17.14 3.29 -5.57
C THR A 162 17.41 3.38 -4.07
N SER A 163 18.23 4.35 -3.63
CA SER A 163 18.55 4.59 -2.23
C SER A 163 17.51 5.48 -1.57
N ASN A 164 17.13 5.20 -0.32
CA ASN A 164 16.33 6.12 0.50
C ASN A 164 17.19 7.21 1.14
N ALA A 165 16.54 8.25 1.65
CA ALA A 165 17.22 9.34 2.35
C ALA A 165 17.86 8.89 3.68
N LEU A 166 18.94 9.56 4.07
CA LEU A 166 19.54 9.48 5.41
C LEU A 166 19.03 10.67 6.23
N ALA A 167 18.68 10.45 7.49
CA ALA A 167 18.42 11.51 8.45
C ALA A 167 19.14 11.20 9.77
N VAL A 168 19.92 12.15 10.25
CA VAL A 168 20.72 12.04 11.47
C VAL A 168 20.46 13.25 12.35
N ALA A 169 20.05 13.03 13.60
CA ALA A 169 19.95 14.06 14.61
C ALA A 169 21.31 14.27 15.28
N VAL A 170 21.81 15.50 15.20
CA VAL A 170 23.06 15.93 15.81
C VAL A 170 22.70 16.94 16.89
N PRO A 171 22.73 16.56 18.18
CA PRO A 171 22.48 17.48 19.27
C PRO A 171 23.69 18.41 19.50
N ASP A 172 23.43 19.57 20.09
CA ASP A 172 24.49 20.50 20.53
C ASP A 172 25.42 19.84 21.56
N GLU A 173 24.83 19.00 22.43
CA GLU A 173 25.55 18.18 23.41
C GLU A 173 24.93 16.77 23.46
N GLY A 174 25.79 15.75 23.56
CA GLY A 174 25.38 14.34 23.67
C GLY A 174 25.71 13.50 22.45
N GLU A 175 25.07 12.34 22.34
CA GLU A 175 25.32 11.39 21.26
C GLU A 175 24.46 11.67 20.02
N VAL A 176 25.05 11.42 18.86
CA VAL A 176 24.38 11.50 17.56
C VAL A 176 23.39 10.35 17.39
N GLU A 177 22.16 10.65 17.00
CA GLU A 177 21.10 9.66 16.78
C GLU A 177 20.78 9.53 15.29
N VAL A 178 20.72 8.31 14.77
CA VAL A 178 20.29 8.08 13.38
C VAL A 178 18.78 7.91 13.35
N LEU A 179 18.07 8.92 12.83
CA LEU A 179 16.61 8.93 12.73
C LEU A 179 16.09 8.10 11.54
N GLN A 180 16.86 8.07 10.45
CA GLN A 180 16.56 7.25 9.28
C GLN A 180 17.86 6.83 8.61
N ARG A 181 18.03 5.53 8.35
CA ARG A 181 19.16 5.02 7.55
C ARG A 181 18.79 5.00 6.06
N PRO A 182 19.74 5.28 5.15
CA PRO A 182 19.57 5.03 3.74
C PRO A 182 19.61 3.51 3.53
N GLY A 183 18.45 2.88 3.60
CA GLY A 183 18.27 1.54 3.06
C GLY A 183 17.95 1.69 1.58
N ALA A 184 18.64 0.97 0.69
CA ALA A 184 18.01 0.66 -0.59
C ALA A 184 16.73 -0.12 -0.27
N SER A 185 15.59 0.32 -0.77
CA SER A 185 14.38 -0.49 -0.69
C SER A 185 14.63 -1.74 -1.52
N PRO A 186 14.74 -2.94 -0.91
CA PRO A 186 15.15 -4.11 -1.67
C PRO A 186 14.11 -4.40 -2.74
N PRO A 187 14.47 -4.45 -4.03
CA PRO A 187 13.51 -4.77 -5.06
C PRO A 187 13.12 -6.25 -4.95
N ILE A 188 11.85 -6.54 -5.28
CA ILE A 188 11.49 -7.88 -5.74
C ILE A 188 11.81 -7.87 -7.24
N GLU A 189 12.92 -8.49 -7.61
CA GLU A 189 13.44 -8.44 -8.97
C GLU A 189 12.74 -9.42 -9.89
N LYS A 190 12.41 -10.60 -9.36
CA LYS A 190 11.82 -11.68 -10.15
C LYS A 190 10.66 -12.35 -9.42
N ILE A 191 9.65 -12.69 -10.21
CA ILE A 191 8.52 -13.52 -9.80
C ILE A 191 8.46 -14.68 -10.79
N GLU A 192 8.64 -15.90 -10.29
CA GLU A 192 8.57 -17.12 -11.08
C GLU A 192 7.43 -18.01 -10.61
N TYR A 193 6.94 -18.86 -11.51
CA TYR A 193 5.91 -19.83 -11.22
C TYR A 193 6.40 -21.22 -11.62
N ASP A 194 6.20 -22.21 -10.76
CA ASP A 194 6.48 -23.61 -11.09
C ASP A 194 5.27 -24.30 -11.74
N GLU A 195 5.43 -25.57 -12.13
CA GLU A 195 4.37 -26.36 -12.80
C GLU A 195 3.15 -26.62 -11.89
N LEU A 196 3.32 -26.48 -10.58
CA LEU A 196 2.26 -26.62 -9.58
C LEU A 196 1.62 -25.27 -9.26
N GLY A 197 2.01 -24.18 -9.94
CA GLY A 197 1.48 -22.83 -9.71
C GLY A 197 1.98 -22.17 -8.43
N ARG A 198 3.05 -22.69 -7.81
CA ARG A 198 3.69 -22.05 -6.66
C ARG A 198 4.51 -20.86 -7.14
N THR A 199 4.43 -19.78 -6.39
CA THR A 199 5.10 -18.51 -6.72
C THR A 199 6.43 -18.42 -5.97
N THR A 200 7.52 -18.24 -6.70
CA THR A 200 8.85 -17.95 -6.16
C THR A 200 9.17 -16.49 -6.40
N LEU A 201 9.56 -15.79 -5.34
CA LEU A 201 10.01 -14.40 -5.37
C LEU A 201 11.51 -14.38 -5.13
N SER A 202 12.26 -13.54 -5.83
CA SER A 202 13.69 -13.37 -5.60
C SER A 202 14.17 -11.95 -5.87
N GLY A 203 15.33 -11.62 -5.32
CA GLY A 203 16.02 -10.37 -5.57
C GLY A 203 17.26 -10.23 -4.70
N VAL A 204 17.70 -8.98 -4.52
CA VAL A 204 18.84 -8.61 -3.68
C VAL A 204 18.40 -7.67 -2.57
N ALA A 205 18.97 -7.83 -1.38
CA ALA A 205 18.77 -6.96 -0.21
C ALA A 205 20.07 -6.86 0.60
N ALA A 206 20.05 -6.19 1.76
CA ALA A 206 21.24 -6.12 2.60
C ALA A 206 21.69 -7.53 3.04
N PRO A 207 23.00 -7.85 3.01
CA PRO A 207 23.52 -9.14 3.45
C PRO A 207 23.10 -9.49 4.88
N ASP A 208 22.94 -10.79 5.13
CA ASP A 208 22.52 -11.35 6.43
C ASP A 208 21.24 -10.72 7.04
N ALA A 209 20.37 -10.11 6.21
CA ALA A 209 19.12 -9.50 6.64
C ALA A 209 17.97 -10.51 6.71
N THR A 210 16.96 -10.19 7.51
CA THR A 210 15.67 -10.89 7.51
C THR A 210 14.66 -10.12 6.68
N LEU A 211 13.96 -10.81 5.78
CA LEU A 211 12.94 -10.27 4.91
C LEU A 211 11.57 -10.85 5.24
N ARG A 212 10.54 -10.01 5.28
CA ARG A 212 9.13 -10.41 5.42
C ARG A 212 8.34 -9.99 4.19
N ILE A 213 7.64 -10.94 3.59
CA ILE A 213 6.83 -10.71 2.38
C ILE A 213 5.36 -10.73 2.77
N TYR A 214 4.61 -9.74 2.30
CA TYR A 214 3.17 -9.61 2.51
C TYR A 214 2.43 -9.50 1.18
N LEU A 215 1.22 -10.03 1.15
CA LEU A 215 0.26 -9.87 0.05
C LEU A 215 -0.99 -9.22 0.64
N ASP A 216 -1.37 -8.02 0.18
CA ASP A 216 -2.45 -7.20 0.75
C ASP A 216 -2.32 -7.06 2.29
N ASN A 217 -1.11 -6.74 2.75
CA ASN A 217 -0.73 -6.66 4.17
C ASN A 217 -0.84 -7.97 4.98
N ARG A 218 -1.23 -9.11 4.38
CA ARG A 218 -1.14 -10.43 5.01
C ARG A 218 0.26 -10.99 4.84
N LEU A 219 0.93 -11.37 5.94
CA LEU A 219 2.25 -12.03 5.87
C LEU A 219 2.11 -13.37 5.13
N VAL A 220 2.83 -13.51 4.02
CA VAL A 220 2.84 -14.74 3.19
C VAL A 220 4.15 -15.52 3.30
N GLY A 221 5.21 -14.91 3.84
CA GLY A 221 6.42 -15.63 4.16
C GLY A 221 7.54 -14.78 4.75
N THR A 222 8.60 -15.45 5.15
CA THR A 222 9.82 -14.87 5.73
C THR A 222 11.01 -15.62 5.17
N THR A 223 12.07 -14.90 4.80
CA THR A 223 13.32 -15.46 4.31
C THR A 223 14.51 -14.64 4.81
N GLY A 224 15.70 -15.22 4.83
CA GLY A 224 16.94 -14.47 4.98
C GLY A 224 17.58 -14.17 3.62
N THR A 225 18.52 -13.23 3.61
CA THR A 225 19.51 -13.09 2.53
C THR A 225 20.76 -13.90 2.84
N ASP A 226 21.50 -14.30 1.81
CA ASP A 226 22.85 -14.82 1.98
C ASP A 226 23.89 -13.69 2.22
N GLY A 227 25.17 -14.07 2.33
CA GLY A 227 26.28 -13.13 2.58
C GLY A 227 26.57 -12.18 1.39
N ASP A 228 26.03 -12.49 0.20
CA ASP A 228 26.08 -11.64 -0.98
C ASP A 228 24.80 -10.79 -1.13
N GLY A 229 23.84 -10.95 -0.22
CA GLY A 229 22.56 -10.23 -0.22
C GLY A 229 21.46 -10.86 -1.08
N ASN A 230 21.70 -12.00 -1.73
CA ASN A 230 20.69 -12.65 -2.55
C ASN A 230 19.66 -13.35 -1.68
N TRP A 231 18.42 -13.36 -2.15
CA TRP A 231 17.34 -14.09 -1.50
C TRP A 231 16.38 -14.69 -2.52
N ALA A 232 15.77 -15.81 -2.14
CA ALA A 232 14.67 -16.43 -2.85
C ALA A 232 13.69 -17.05 -1.87
N LEU A 233 12.39 -16.87 -2.12
CA LEU A 233 11.31 -17.42 -1.31
C LEU A 233 10.23 -18.00 -2.20
N THR A 234 10.01 -19.31 -2.07
CA THR A 234 8.81 -19.97 -2.62
C THR A 234 7.66 -19.84 -1.62
N LEU A 235 6.58 -19.21 -2.03
CA LEU A 235 5.37 -19.07 -1.25
C LEU A 235 4.70 -20.44 -1.06
N ARG A 236 4.32 -20.73 0.18
CA ARG A 236 3.67 -22.00 0.54
C ARG A 236 2.21 -22.04 0.15
N ASP A 237 1.52 -20.91 0.31
CA ASP A 237 0.13 -20.76 -0.05
C ASP A 237 0.03 -20.46 -1.55
N GLU A 238 -0.91 -21.12 -2.22
CA GLU A 238 -1.31 -20.72 -3.56
C GLU A 238 -1.95 -19.32 -3.50
N ILE A 239 -1.48 -18.40 -4.36
CA ILE A 239 -2.13 -17.11 -4.51
C ILE A 239 -3.34 -17.32 -5.42
N ARG A 240 -4.51 -16.77 -5.09
CA ARG A 240 -5.65 -16.86 -6.02
C ARG A 240 -5.46 -15.88 -7.19
N PRO A 241 -6.14 -16.08 -8.32
CA PRO A 241 -6.22 -15.05 -9.35
C PRO A 241 -6.79 -13.74 -8.78
N GLY A 242 -6.18 -12.62 -9.15
CA GLY A 242 -6.55 -11.30 -8.63
C GLY A 242 -5.46 -10.26 -8.74
N LYS A 243 -5.79 -9.04 -8.34
CA LYS A 243 -4.84 -7.93 -8.15
C LYS A 243 -4.50 -7.85 -6.67
N TYR A 244 -3.24 -7.63 -6.37
CA TYR A 244 -2.70 -7.57 -5.02
C TYR A 244 -1.64 -6.48 -4.92
N THR A 245 -1.34 -6.06 -3.70
CA THR A 245 -0.11 -5.33 -3.37
C THR A 245 0.86 -6.28 -2.70
N LEU A 246 2.01 -6.50 -3.33
CA LEU A 246 3.10 -7.28 -2.77
C LEU A 246 4.05 -6.32 -2.03
N ARG A 247 4.31 -6.59 -0.76
CA ARG A 247 5.16 -5.77 0.11
C ARG A 247 6.33 -6.59 0.64
N LEU A 248 7.53 -6.04 0.56
CA LEU A 248 8.76 -6.58 1.15
C LEU A 248 9.22 -5.65 2.27
N ASP A 249 9.30 -6.16 3.50
CA ASP A 249 9.90 -5.45 4.63
C ASP A 249 11.27 -6.08 4.94
N GLN A 250 12.33 -5.27 4.95
CA GLN A 250 13.62 -5.67 5.50
C GLN A 250 13.66 -5.35 7.00
N ILE A 251 13.97 -6.36 7.79
CA ILE A 251 13.93 -6.35 9.25
C ILE A 251 15.36 -6.42 9.79
N HIS A 252 15.70 -5.49 10.69
CA HIS A 252 16.95 -5.53 11.44
C HIS A 252 16.88 -6.54 12.58
N SER A 253 18.03 -6.87 13.19
CA SER A 253 18.12 -7.90 14.25
C SER A 253 17.30 -7.59 15.50
N ASP A 254 16.99 -6.31 15.74
CA ASP A 254 16.12 -5.83 16.83
C ASP A 254 14.60 -5.89 16.49
N GLY A 255 14.25 -6.34 15.29
CA GLY A 255 12.86 -6.44 14.82
C GLY A 255 12.31 -5.17 14.17
N THR A 256 13.10 -4.10 14.05
CA THR A 256 12.67 -2.87 13.37
C THR A 256 12.65 -3.03 11.85
N VAL A 257 11.66 -2.42 11.19
CA VAL A 257 11.61 -2.35 9.71
C VAL A 257 12.55 -1.24 9.26
N VAL A 258 13.61 -1.59 8.54
CA VAL A 258 14.64 -0.64 8.10
C VAL A 258 14.52 -0.27 6.62
N ALA A 259 13.83 -1.07 5.82
CA ALA A 259 13.50 -0.74 4.44
C ALA A 259 12.20 -1.43 4.02
N ARG A 260 11.50 -0.84 3.05
CA ARG A 260 10.23 -1.35 2.53
C ARG A 260 10.09 -1.12 1.03
N SER A 261 9.61 -2.12 0.31
CA SER A 261 9.20 -2.02 -1.09
C SER A 261 7.76 -2.49 -1.25
N GLU A 262 6.99 -1.80 -2.08
CA GLU A 262 5.63 -2.21 -2.46
C GLU A 262 5.50 -2.19 -3.98
N LEU A 263 4.90 -3.23 -4.55
CA LEU A 263 4.60 -3.30 -5.98
C LEU A 263 3.22 -3.90 -6.23
N PRO A 264 2.49 -3.37 -7.24
CA PRO A 264 1.26 -4.00 -7.70
C PRO A 264 1.60 -5.34 -8.36
N PHE A 265 0.88 -6.38 -7.93
CA PHE A 265 1.02 -7.74 -8.39
C PHE A 265 -0.30 -8.22 -8.98
N MET A 266 -0.28 -8.84 -10.16
CA MET A 266 -1.46 -9.45 -10.77
C MET A 266 -1.21 -10.93 -11.00
N ARG A 267 -2.11 -11.78 -10.47
CA ARG A 267 -2.17 -13.20 -10.80
C ARG A 267 -3.35 -13.44 -11.74
N ALA A 268 -3.08 -13.93 -12.93
CA ALA A 268 -4.14 -14.18 -13.91
C ALA A 268 -4.93 -15.47 -13.60
N GLU A 269 -6.18 -15.51 -14.04
CA GLU A 269 -7.05 -16.68 -13.89
C GLU A 269 -6.75 -17.72 -14.99
N PRO A 270 -6.68 -19.02 -14.64
CA PRO A 270 -6.54 -20.05 -15.66
C PRO A 270 -7.73 -20.10 -16.63
N PRO A 271 -7.47 -20.29 -17.94
CA PRO A 271 -8.54 -20.54 -18.90
C PRO A 271 -9.29 -21.81 -18.52
N LYS A 272 -10.62 -21.77 -18.59
CA LYS A 272 -11.47 -22.93 -18.26
C LYS A 272 -11.29 -24.10 -19.23
N ASN A 273 -10.83 -23.83 -20.46
CA ASN A 273 -10.58 -24.82 -21.50
C ASN A 273 -9.09 -24.79 -21.86
N ILE A 274 -8.34 -25.76 -21.34
CA ILE A 274 -6.92 -25.96 -21.69
C ILE A 274 -6.86 -26.93 -22.89
N PRO A 275 -6.24 -26.57 -24.03
CA PRO A 275 -6.02 -27.48 -25.14
C PRO A 275 -5.24 -28.73 -24.72
N GLU A 276 -5.43 -29.88 -25.40
CA GLU A 276 -4.81 -31.17 -25.03
C GLU A 276 -3.27 -31.16 -25.01
N GLY A 277 -2.61 -30.21 -25.70
CA GLY A 277 -1.15 -30.00 -25.63
C GLY A 277 -0.66 -29.26 -24.38
N GLY A 278 -1.58 -28.65 -23.64
CA GLY A 278 -1.34 -27.74 -22.52
C GLY A 278 -1.51 -26.28 -22.93
N ALA A 279 -1.64 -25.41 -21.93
CA ALA A 279 -1.59 -23.97 -22.08
C ALA A 279 -0.83 -23.34 -20.92
N VAL A 280 -0.31 -22.15 -21.15
CA VAL A 280 0.29 -21.29 -20.12
C VAL A 280 -0.41 -19.94 -20.11
N ILE A 281 -0.63 -19.40 -18.92
CA ILE A 281 -1.10 -18.03 -18.76
C ILE A 281 0.13 -17.18 -18.50
N ILE A 282 0.37 -16.19 -19.35
CA ILE A 282 1.49 -15.27 -19.21
C ILE A 282 1.33 -14.50 -17.90
N GLN A 283 2.36 -14.51 -17.06
CA GLN A 283 2.44 -13.71 -15.84
C GLN A 283 3.50 -12.61 -16.01
N PRO A 284 3.53 -11.59 -15.13
CA PRO A 284 4.61 -10.60 -15.13
C PRO A 284 5.98 -11.29 -15.00
N GLY A 285 6.90 -10.99 -15.91
CA GLY A 285 8.26 -11.58 -15.95
C GLY A 285 8.43 -12.77 -16.90
N ASP A 286 7.35 -13.30 -17.46
CA ASP A 286 7.43 -14.36 -18.47
C ASP A 286 7.98 -13.84 -19.81
N HIS A 287 8.69 -14.72 -20.52
CA HIS A 287 9.15 -14.50 -21.89
C HIS A 287 9.11 -15.82 -22.69
N LEU A 288 8.84 -15.76 -24.00
CA LEU A 288 8.63 -16.95 -24.85
C LEU A 288 9.80 -17.94 -24.80
N TRP A 289 11.03 -17.45 -24.79
CA TRP A 289 12.25 -18.28 -24.69
C TRP A 289 12.28 -19.11 -23.40
N GLY A 290 11.93 -18.49 -22.27
CA GLY A 290 11.90 -19.17 -20.96
C GLY A 290 10.81 -20.22 -20.89
N ILE A 291 9.63 -19.91 -21.41
CA ILE A 291 8.52 -20.86 -21.49
C ILE A 291 8.93 -22.05 -22.34
N ALA A 292 9.55 -21.82 -23.51
CA ALA A 292 10.03 -22.88 -24.39
C ALA A 292 11.13 -23.73 -23.74
N ARG A 293 12.11 -23.10 -23.10
CA ARG A 293 13.17 -23.81 -22.38
C ARG A 293 12.61 -24.70 -21.28
N LYS A 294 11.62 -24.21 -20.53
CA LYS A 294 10.97 -24.94 -19.44
C LYS A 294 10.11 -26.09 -19.95
N ARG A 295 9.33 -25.87 -21.03
CA ARG A 295 8.41 -26.87 -21.58
C ARG A 295 9.08 -27.92 -22.45
N TYR A 296 10.05 -27.51 -23.27
CA TYR A 296 10.63 -28.35 -24.33
C TYR A 296 12.13 -28.63 -24.12
N GLY A 297 12.74 -28.08 -23.07
CA GLY A 297 14.17 -28.24 -22.78
C GLY A 297 15.08 -27.29 -23.58
N SER A 298 14.58 -26.66 -24.64
CA SER A 298 15.33 -25.69 -25.45
C SER A 298 14.58 -24.38 -25.63
N GLY A 299 15.24 -23.27 -25.30
CA GLY A 299 14.67 -21.95 -25.50
C GLY A 299 14.47 -21.58 -26.97
N PHE A 300 15.22 -22.20 -27.89
CA PHE A 300 15.05 -22.04 -29.32
C PHE A 300 13.70 -22.54 -29.85
N GLN A 301 12.97 -23.36 -29.08
CA GLN A 301 11.62 -23.80 -29.43
C GLN A 301 10.54 -22.75 -29.12
N PHE A 302 10.93 -21.51 -28.79
CA PHE A 302 9.99 -20.39 -28.66
C PHE A 302 9.19 -20.15 -29.94
N THR A 303 9.75 -20.48 -31.11
CA THR A 303 9.08 -20.38 -32.40
C THR A 303 7.86 -21.31 -32.50
N VAL A 304 7.89 -22.49 -31.86
CA VAL A 304 6.75 -23.41 -31.80
C VAL A 304 5.58 -22.77 -31.03
N ILE A 305 5.89 -22.11 -29.91
CA ILE A 305 4.90 -21.36 -29.12
C ILE A 305 4.36 -20.18 -29.93
N TYR A 306 5.25 -19.43 -30.57
CA TYR A 306 4.87 -18.27 -31.39
C TYR A 306 3.94 -18.67 -32.54
N GLU A 307 4.27 -19.71 -33.31
CA GLU A 307 3.44 -20.18 -34.42
C GLU A 307 2.06 -20.66 -33.96
N ALA A 308 1.98 -21.35 -32.82
CA ALA A 308 0.71 -21.82 -32.27
C ALA A 308 -0.21 -20.70 -31.74
N ASN A 309 0.33 -19.49 -31.52
CA ASN A 309 -0.39 -18.36 -30.90
C ASN A 309 -0.23 -17.07 -31.71
N LYS A 310 0.03 -17.20 -33.02
CA LYS A 310 0.35 -16.09 -33.93
C LYS A 310 -0.80 -15.08 -34.08
N ASP A 311 -2.01 -15.52 -33.77
CA ASP A 311 -3.22 -14.71 -33.71
C ASP A 311 -3.24 -13.75 -32.49
N GLN A 312 -2.57 -14.13 -31.40
CA GLN A 312 -2.48 -13.35 -30.16
C GLN A 312 -1.16 -12.57 -30.04
N ILE A 313 -0.09 -13.02 -30.69
CA ILE A 313 1.25 -12.43 -30.58
C ILE A 313 1.56 -11.61 -31.83
N ARG A 314 1.38 -10.29 -31.74
CA ARG A 314 1.75 -9.36 -32.83
C ARG A 314 3.25 -9.12 -32.93
N ASP A 315 3.90 -9.08 -31.78
CA ASP A 315 5.34 -8.88 -31.64
C ASP A 315 5.87 -9.96 -30.69
N PRO A 316 6.77 -10.85 -31.13
CA PRO A 316 7.28 -11.94 -30.29
C PRO A 316 8.09 -11.45 -29.09
N ASP A 317 8.58 -10.20 -29.10
CA ASP A 317 9.30 -9.60 -27.98
C ASP A 317 8.35 -8.97 -26.94
N LEU A 318 7.05 -8.88 -27.24
CA LEU A 318 6.03 -8.28 -26.37
C LEU A 318 4.87 -9.24 -26.10
N ILE A 319 4.87 -9.80 -24.89
CA ILE A 319 3.77 -10.59 -24.35
C ILE A 319 3.26 -9.95 -23.07
N TYR A 320 1.96 -10.03 -22.82
CA TYR A 320 1.28 -9.31 -21.74
C TYR A 320 0.74 -10.27 -20.68
N PRO A 321 0.84 -9.91 -19.39
CA PRO A 321 0.22 -10.67 -18.32
C PRO A 321 -1.28 -10.90 -18.56
N GLY A 322 -1.73 -12.14 -18.35
CA GLY A 322 -3.09 -12.60 -18.58
C GLY A 322 -3.36 -13.21 -19.95
N GLN A 323 -2.45 -13.07 -20.93
CA GLN A 323 -2.57 -13.81 -22.20
C GLN A 323 -2.48 -15.32 -21.97
N VAL A 324 -3.22 -16.10 -22.75
CA VAL A 324 -3.22 -17.56 -22.65
C VAL A 324 -2.64 -18.13 -23.94
N PHE A 325 -1.48 -18.78 -23.83
CA PHE A 325 -0.81 -19.41 -24.96
C PHE A 325 -0.97 -20.92 -24.91
N THR A 326 -1.39 -21.47 -26.05
CA THR A 326 -1.36 -22.90 -26.32
C THR A 326 0.09 -23.35 -26.41
N LEU A 327 0.42 -24.46 -25.74
CA LEU A 327 1.72 -25.09 -25.81
C LEU A 327 1.57 -26.42 -26.56
N PRO A 328 1.94 -26.51 -27.85
CA PRO A 328 1.92 -27.79 -28.57
C PRO A 328 2.79 -28.84 -27.86
N SER A 329 2.46 -30.12 -27.98
CA SER A 329 3.37 -31.20 -27.58
C SER A 329 4.61 -31.16 -28.49
N GLY A 330 5.81 -31.29 -27.93
CA GLY A 330 7.01 -31.48 -28.75
C GLY A 330 6.99 -32.90 -29.35
N ASP A 331 7.29 -33.02 -30.64
CA ASP A 331 7.52 -34.31 -31.31
C ASP A 331 8.82 -34.99 -30.82
#